data_AF-A0A4P7D3H2-F1
#
_entry.id   AF-A0A4P7D3H2-F1
#
_cell.length_a   1.000
_cell.length_b   1.000
_cell.length_c   1.000
_cell.angle_alpha   90.00
_cell.angle_beta   90.00
_cell.angle_gamma   90.00
#
_symmetry.space_group_name_H-M   'P 1'
#
loop_
_entity.id
_entity.type
_entity.pdbx_description
1 polymer ?
#
loop_
_entity_poly.entity_id
_entity_poly.type
_entity_poly.pdbx_seq_one_letter_code
_entity_poly.pdbx_strand_id
1 'polypeptide(L)'
;MAIIYHYCDPHAFLSIIESKALWLSNARKMFDPRVGDGIGSMLVNALAGNQREPQAPNGAATELLLALNVSRRELFTCCFSGNRDATTQWLNYADRGRGLAIGFDTGVLQLEMDCADTPGDARTAEPQSVLADSERGYVLSPVLYGDDSTLTRHIEALKSLVVDGGTHDRTLRARIAAQACEWLGVVAKDPSFRHEQEWRLVYASPADSASAAQSGRSGPTPHLRWRVTQFGLTSYFKYGFLPEAVREVWIGPNYGERAHPRSVFGIKEHHALRLLMVSHGYDQAEIIEASPRFSI
;
A
#
# COMPACT_ATOMS: atom_id res chain seq x y z
N MET A 1 2.79 -18.19 7.67
CA MET A 1 2.94 -16.74 7.52
C MET A 1 3.79 -16.48 6.29
N ALA A 2 3.52 -15.40 5.56
CA ALA A 2 4.20 -15.08 4.30
C ALA A 2 5.30 -14.04 4.54
N ILE A 3 6.31 -14.00 3.65
CA ILE A 3 7.30 -12.92 3.61
C ILE A 3 6.99 -12.05 2.40
N ILE A 4 6.98 -10.73 2.59
CA ILE A 4 6.79 -9.74 1.53
C ILE A 4 8.00 -8.81 1.46
N TYR A 5 8.36 -8.37 0.25
CA TYR A 5 9.65 -7.75 -0.03
C TYR A 5 9.50 -6.28 -0.41
N HIS A 6 10.14 -5.40 0.35
CA HIS A 6 10.27 -3.99 0.01
C HIS A 6 11.57 -3.74 -0.75
N TYR A 7 11.47 -3.55 -2.06
CA TYR A 7 12.59 -3.19 -2.91
C TYR A 7 12.90 -1.69 -2.76
N CYS A 8 14.17 -1.37 -2.52
CA CYS A 8 14.59 0.00 -2.27
C CYS A 8 16.05 0.24 -2.69
N ASP A 9 16.40 1.51 -2.89
CA ASP A 9 17.79 1.92 -3.06
C ASP A 9 18.58 1.86 -1.72
N PRO A 10 19.91 1.93 -1.75
CA PRO A 10 20.73 1.82 -0.54
C PRO A 10 20.47 2.91 0.52
N HIS A 11 20.09 4.12 0.11
CA HIS A 11 19.78 5.21 1.05
C HIS A 11 18.46 4.96 1.77
N ALA A 12 17.44 4.53 1.03
CA ALA A 12 16.16 4.13 1.61
C ALA A 12 16.33 2.92 2.55
N PHE A 13 17.12 1.91 2.14
CA PHE A 13 17.46 0.77 2.98
C PHE A 13 18.08 1.21 4.31
N LEU A 14 19.13 2.03 4.28
CA LEU A 14 19.81 2.51 5.49
C LEU A 14 18.82 3.25 6.40
N SER A 15 17.99 4.13 5.83
CA SER A 15 17.01 4.89 6.60
C SER A 15 15.96 4.00 7.28
N ILE A 16 15.50 2.95 6.60
CA ILE A 16 14.54 1.98 7.15
C ILE A 16 15.17 1.22 8.32
N ILE A 17 16.39 0.70 8.15
CA ILE A 17 17.11 -0.09 9.17
C ILE A 17 17.42 0.75 10.40
N GLU A 18 18.00 1.94 10.23
CA GLU A 18 18.40 2.83 11.34
C GLU A 18 17.18 3.35 12.12
N SER A 19 16.13 3.75 11.40
CA SER A 19 14.95 4.33 12.05
C SER A 19 13.88 3.33 12.44
N LYS A 20 14.06 2.04 12.10
CA LYS A 20 13.11 0.94 12.35
C LYS A 20 11.69 1.30 11.90
N ALA A 21 11.61 1.97 10.74
CA ALA A 21 10.36 2.55 10.28
C ALA A 21 10.21 2.53 8.75
N LEU A 22 9.05 2.06 8.31
CA LEU A 22 8.58 2.14 6.93
C LEU A 22 7.95 3.50 6.67
N TRP A 23 8.10 4.02 5.45
CA TRP A 23 7.60 5.34 5.08
C TRP A 23 6.37 5.22 4.17
N LEU A 24 5.18 5.38 4.75
CA LEU A 24 3.92 5.34 4.01
C LEU A 24 3.72 6.69 3.33
N SER A 25 3.88 6.72 2.02
CA SER A 25 3.82 7.93 1.21
C SER A 25 2.40 8.19 0.75
N ASN A 26 2.05 9.45 0.52
CA ASN A 26 0.73 9.80 0.02
C ASN A 26 0.39 9.01 -1.27
N ALA A 27 -0.68 8.22 -1.22
CA ALA A 27 -1.07 7.30 -2.28
C ALA A 27 -1.49 8.03 -3.57
N ARG A 28 -1.91 9.30 -3.49
CA ARG A 28 -2.26 10.11 -4.67
C ARG A 28 -1.06 10.37 -5.59
N LYS A 29 0.17 10.30 -5.06
CA LYS A 29 1.41 10.40 -5.86
C LYS A 29 1.80 9.07 -6.52
N MET A 30 1.13 7.99 -6.15
CA MET A 30 1.39 6.62 -6.64
C MET A 30 0.25 6.07 -7.49
N PHE A 31 -0.84 6.82 -7.62
CA PHE A 31 -2.07 6.38 -8.24
C PHE A 31 -1.83 5.98 -9.71
N ASP A 32 -2.21 4.75 -10.07
CA ASP A 32 -2.39 4.39 -11.47
C ASP A 32 -3.70 5.06 -11.93
N PRO A 33 -3.64 6.10 -12.80
CA PRO A 33 -4.84 6.83 -13.22
C PRO A 33 -5.84 5.92 -13.93
N ARG A 34 -5.39 4.77 -14.45
CA ARG A 34 -6.25 3.81 -15.17
C ARG A 34 -7.21 3.05 -14.26
N VAL A 35 -6.88 2.89 -12.98
CA VAL A 35 -7.71 2.13 -12.03
C VAL A 35 -8.22 3.03 -10.91
N GLY A 36 -7.34 3.82 -10.30
CA GLY A 36 -7.66 4.57 -9.09
C GLY A 36 -8.73 5.65 -9.30
N ASP A 37 -8.54 6.55 -10.28
CA ASP A 37 -9.55 7.58 -10.62
C ASP A 37 -10.75 6.95 -11.35
N GLY A 38 -10.56 5.72 -11.83
CA GLY A 38 -11.51 4.94 -12.59
C GLY A 38 -12.68 4.44 -11.74
N ILE A 39 -12.48 3.91 -10.54
CA ILE A 39 -13.56 3.23 -9.79
C ILE A 39 -14.72 4.17 -9.45
N GLY A 40 -14.43 5.34 -8.87
CA GLY A 40 -15.47 6.34 -8.56
C GLY A 40 -16.18 6.83 -9.83
N SER A 41 -15.41 7.14 -10.87
CA SER A 41 -15.94 7.59 -12.17
C SER A 41 -16.79 6.51 -12.86
N MET A 42 -16.36 5.26 -12.81
CA MET A 42 -17.08 4.09 -13.33
C MET A 42 -18.42 3.93 -12.60
N LEU A 43 -18.42 4.07 -11.27
CA LEU A 43 -19.65 3.99 -10.49
C LEU A 43 -20.60 5.15 -10.80
N VAL A 44 -20.10 6.39 -10.89
CA VAL A 44 -20.91 7.55 -11.32
C VAL A 44 -21.51 7.32 -12.70
N ASN A 45 -20.73 6.84 -13.67
CA ASN A 45 -21.21 6.55 -15.03
C ASN A 45 -22.25 5.42 -15.05
N ALA A 46 -22.02 4.35 -14.29
CA ALA A 46 -22.96 3.24 -14.16
C ALA A 46 -24.30 3.68 -13.53
N LEU A 47 -24.26 4.64 -12.60
CA LEU A 47 -25.45 5.24 -12.00
C LEU A 47 -26.13 6.24 -12.96
N ALA A 48 -25.37 7.07 -13.67
CA ALA A 48 -25.93 8.08 -14.58
C ALA A 48 -26.73 7.46 -15.75
N GLY A 49 -26.48 6.20 -16.09
CA GLY A 49 -27.17 5.48 -17.18
C GLY A 49 -26.70 5.93 -18.57
N ASN A 50 -27.12 5.21 -19.61
CA ASN A 50 -26.88 5.63 -21.00
C ASN A 50 -27.69 6.91 -21.28
N GLN A 51 -27.04 7.95 -21.81
CA GLN A 51 -27.62 9.26 -22.17
C GLN A 51 -28.80 9.23 -23.19
N ARG A 52 -29.36 8.07 -23.51
CA ARG A 52 -30.50 7.90 -24.43
C ARG A 52 -31.87 7.94 -23.73
N GLU A 53 -31.93 8.01 -22.40
CA GLU A 53 -33.18 8.22 -21.66
C GLU A 53 -33.14 9.55 -20.89
N PRO A 54 -33.83 10.60 -21.37
CA PRO A 54 -33.68 11.97 -20.88
C PRO A 54 -34.62 12.31 -19.71
N GLN A 55 -34.74 11.45 -18.69
CA GLN A 55 -35.58 11.76 -17.53
C GLN A 55 -34.81 11.54 -16.21
N ALA A 56 -34.61 12.68 -15.53
CA ALA A 56 -33.95 12.93 -14.24
C ALA A 56 -32.41 13.00 -14.24
N PRO A 57 -31.80 14.03 -13.61
CA PRO A 57 -30.46 13.85 -13.06
C PRO A 57 -30.58 12.72 -12.03
N ASN A 58 -29.89 11.58 -12.24
CA ASN A 58 -29.90 10.53 -11.23
C ASN A 58 -29.27 11.11 -9.96
N GLY A 59 -30.10 11.49 -8.98
CA GLY A 59 -29.65 12.13 -7.75
C GLY A 59 -28.60 11.31 -7.01
N ALA A 60 -28.57 9.99 -7.19
CA ALA A 60 -27.53 9.14 -6.62
C ALA A 60 -26.16 9.35 -7.30
N ALA A 61 -26.13 9.50 -8.62
CA ALA A 61 -24.91 9.80 -9.38
C ALA A 61 -24.38 11.21 -9.05
N THR A 62 -25.28 12.20 -8.94
CA THR A 62 -24.90 13.57 -8.56
C THR A 62 -24.35 13.64 -7.13
N GLU A 63 -25.00 12.97 -6.17
CA GLU A 63 -24.53 12.93 -4.78
C GLU A 63 -23.19 12.20 -4.66
N LEU A 64 -23.00 11.08 -5.37
CA LEU A 64 -21.72 10.38 -5.39
C LEU A 64 -20.62 11.24 -6.00
N LEU A 65 -20.89 11.92 -7.12
CA LEU A 65 -19.93 12.82 -7.75
C LEU A 65 -19.56 13.98 -6.81
N LEU A 66 -20.53 14.56 -6.11
CA LEU A 66 -20.28 15.58 -5.09
C LEU A 66 -19.40 15.00 -3.98
N ALA A 67 -19.76 13.83 -3.44
CA ALA A 67 -19.05 13.16 -2.37
C ALA A 67 -17.58 12.84 -2.73
N LEU A 68 -17.30 12.34 -3.93
CA LEU A 68 -15.94 12.10 -4.45
C LEU A 68 -15.08 13.38 -4.54
N ASN A 69 -15.73 14.54 -4.64
CA ASN A 69 -15.03 15.83 -4.68
C ASN A 69 -14.87 16.48 -3.30
N VAL A 70 -15.78 16.24 -2.36
CA VAL A 70 -15.78 16.94 -1.05
C VAL A 70 -15.38 16.07 0.14
N SER A 71 -15.42 14.74 0.02
CA SER A 71 -15.17 13.80 1.15
C SER A 71 -13.82 13.09 1.06
N ARG A 72 -12.81 13.75 0.46
CA ARG A 72 -11.53 13.12 0.16
C ARG A 72 -10.73 12.84 1.42
N ARG A 73 -10.31 11.59 1.59
CA ARG A 73 -9.36 11.18 2.63
C ARG A 73 -7.96 11.11 2.04
N GLU A 74 -6.98 11.54 2.82
CA GLU A 74 -5.58 11.33 2.49
C GLU A 74 -5.18 9.91 2.91
N LEU A 75 -5.00 9.05 1.92
CA LEU A 75 -4.52 7.68 2.08
C LEU A 75 -3.00 7.65 1.85
N PHE A 76 -2.30 6.86 2.66
CA PHE A 76 -0.86 6.70 2.60
C PHE A 76 -0.52 5.23 2.45
N THR A 77 0.49 4.91 1.64
CA THR A 77 0.83 3.51 1.36
C THR A 77 2.33 3.25 1.37
N CYS A 78 2.70 2.04 1.78
CA CYS A 78 4.00 1.43 1.54
C CYS A 78 3.78 0.11 0.79
N CYS A 79 4.50 -0.10 -0.30
CA CYS A 79 4.30 -1.23 -1.19
C CYS A 79 5.39 -2.29 -1.02
N PHE A 80 5.00 -3.54 -1.22
CA PHE A 80 5.85 -4.71 -1.18
C PHE A 80 5.50 -5.64 -2.35
N SER A 81 6.40 -6.56 -2.65
CA SER A 81 6.17 -7.65 -3.61
C SER A 81 6.13 -8.98 -2.88
N GLY A 82 5.28 -9.91 -3.32
CA GLY A 82 5.36 -11.32 -2.93
C GLY A 82 6.55 -12.06 -3.57
N ASN A 83 7.23 -11.44 -4.54
CA ASN A 83 8.41 -12.00 -5.17
C ASN A 83 9.68 -11.48 -4.50
N ARG A 84 10.58 -12.39 -4.14
CA ARG A 84 11.88 -12.08 -3.51
C ARG A 84 12.99 -11.66 -4.47
N ASP A 85 12.95 -12.18 -5.69
CA ASP A 85 14.00 -11.99 -6.72
C ASP A 85 13.37 -11.76 -8.10
N ALA A 86 12.68 -10.62 -8.25
CA ALA A 86 11.96 -10.27 -9.47
C ALA A 86 12.71 -9.21 -10.31
N THR A 87 12.97 -9.53 -11.57
CA THR A 87 13.68 -8.66 -12.52
C THR A 87 13.06 -7.27 -12.62
N THR A 88 11.73 -7.18 -12.79
CA THR A 88 11.03 -5.90 -12.92
C THR A 88 11.11 -5.08 -11.63
N GLN A 89 11.11 -5.74 -10.47
CA GLN A 89 11.23 -5.07 -9.17
C GLN A 89 12.63 -4.49 -8.95
N TRP A 90 13.68 -5.24 -9.25
CA TRP A 90 15.06 -4.76 -9.23
C TRP A 90 15.26 -3.53 -10.14
N LEU A 91 14.72 -3.60 -11.36
CA LEU A 91 14.82 -2.53 -12.35
C LEU A 91 14.13 -1.24 -11.90
N ASN A 92 12.91 -1.36 -11.38
CA ASN A 92 12.04 -0.21 -11.13
C ASN A 92 12.20 0.39 -9.73
N TYR A 93 12.54 -0.42 -8.71
CA TYR A 93 12.44 -0.02 -7.31
C TYR A 93 13.73 -0.15 -6.50
N ALA A 94 14.73 -0.90 -6.98
CA ALA A 94 15.99 -1.11 -6.26
C ALA A 94 17.19 -0.71 -7.13
N ASP A 95 17.19 0.55 -7.58
CA ASP A 95 18.26 1.20 -8.34
C ASP A 95 18.86 0.32 -9.46
N ARG A 96 18.00 -0.23 -10.33
CA ARG A 96 18.42 -1.12 -11.43
C ARG A 96 19.24 -2.32 -10.99
N GLY A 97 18.89 -2.89 -9.83
CA GLY A 97 19.58 -4.01 -9.22
C GLY A 97 20.79 -3.63 -8.37
N ARG A 98 21.10 -2.34 -8.19
CA ARG A 98 22.14 -1.86 -7.26
C ARG A 98 21.61 -1.57 -5.86
N GLY A 99 20.31 -1.76 -5.63
CA GLY A 99 19.66 -1.64 -4.32
C GLY A 99 19.52 -2.96 -3.58
N LEU A 100 18.62 -2.97 -2.61
CA LEU A 100 18.32 -4.14 -1.77
C LEU A 100 16.81 -4.42 -1.76
N ALA A 101 16.43 -5.61 -1.31
CA ALA A 101 15.04 -5.92 -0.95
C ALA A 101 14.97 -6.43 0.49
N ILE A 102 14.08 -5.85 1.28
CA ILE A 102 13.88 -6.21 2.69
C ILE A 102 12.66 -7.13 2.80
N GLY A 103 12.86 -8.37 3.23
CA GLY A 103 11.81 -9.36 3.44
C GLY A 103 11.20 -9.24 4.84
N PHE A 104 9.93 -8.86 4.90
CA PHE A 104 9.15 -8.71 6.13
C PHE A 104 8.21 -9.90 6.35
N ASP A 105 8.23 -10.46 7.55
CA ASP A 105 7.23 -11.42 8.02
C ASP A 105 5.88 -10.70 8.23
N THR A 106 4.86 -11.09 7.46
CA THR A 106 3.56 -10.43 7.56
C THR A 106 2.92 -10.60 8.93
N GLY A 107 3.17 -11.70 9.63
CA GLY A 107 2.61 -11.94 10.96
C GLY A 107 3.18 -11.01 12.01
N VAL A 108 4.51 -10.86 12.04
CA VAL A 108 5.18 -9.96 12.99
C VAL A 108 4.87 -8.50 12.66
N LEU A 109 4.86 -8.15 11.38
CA LEU A 109 4.51 -6.79 10.96
C LEU A 109 3.08 -6.41 11.37
N GLN A 110 2.15 -7.38 11.39
CA GLN A 110 0.76 -7.19 11.83
C GLN A 110 0.58 -7.11 13.35
N LEU A 111 1.39 -7.84 14.13
CA LEU A 111 1.32 -7.74 15.60
C LEU A 111 1.66 -6.32 16.10
N GLU A 112 2.50 -5.59 15.37
CA GLU A 112 2.75 -4.16 15.64
C GLU A 112 1.58 -3.25 15.22
N MET A 113 0.66 -3.74 14.38
CA MET A 113 -0.57 -3.02 13.99
C MET A 113 -1.66 -3.13 15.06
N ASP A 114 -1.63 -4.14 15.93
CA ASP A 114 -2.71 -4.51 16.87
C ASP A 114 -2.93 -3.53 18.04
N CYS A 115 -2.41 -2.29 17.97
CA CYS A 115 -2.94 -1.17 18.74
C CYS A 115 -4.21 -0.52 18.11
N ALA A 116 -4.71 -1.02 16.97
CA ALA A 116 -6.12 -0.93 16.56
C ALA A 116 -6.47 -1.94 15.44
N ASP A 117 -7.22 -2.99 15.80
CA ASP A 117 -7.98 -3.94 14.96
C ASP A 117 -7.22 -4.72 13.86
N THR A 118 -7.24 -6.05 14.00
CA THR A 118 -6.72 -7.05 13.04
C THR A 118 -6.94 -6.66 11.57
N PRO A 119 -5.89 -6.67 10.72
CA PRO A 119 -6.01 -6.34 9.30
C PRO A 119 -6.88 -7.36 8.54
N GLY A 120 -7.84 -6.86 7.76
CA GLY A 120 -8.58 -7.66 6.80
C GLY A 120 -7.76 -7.91 5.53
N ASP A 121 -7.75 -9.14 5.01
CA ASP A 121 -7.31 -9.41 3.65
C ASP A 121 -8.45 -9.01 2.70
N ALA A 122 -8.24 -7.96 1.89
CA ALA A 122 -9.26 -7.41 0.99
C ALA A 122 -9.80 -8.44 -0.02
N ARG A 123 -9.10 -9.55 -0.27
CA ARG A 123 -9.58 -10.67 -1.10
C ARG A 123 -10.67 -11.49 -0.41
N THR A 124 -10.62 -11.55 0.92
CA THR A 124 -11.54 -12.31 1.78
C THR A 124 -12.54 -11.42 2.51
N ALA A 125 -12.30 -10.11 2.50
CA ALA A 125 -13.17 -9.10 3.04
C ALA A 125 -14.56 -9.20 2.41
N GLU A 126 -15.58 -9.25 3.26
CA GLU A 126 -16.94 -8.98 2.82
C GLU A 126 -17.02 -7.51 2.35
N PRO A 127 -17.88 -7.15 1.39
CA PRO A 127 -17.95 -5.78 0.89
C PRO A 127 -18.18 -4.73 1.99
N GLN A 128 -18.87 -5.13 3.07
CA GLN A 128 -19.09 -4.32 4.27
C GLN A 128 -17.82 -4.12 5.11
N SER A 129 -16.87 -5.06 5.08
CA SER A 129 -15.60 -4.91 5.79
C SER A 129 -14.63 -4.01 5.05
N VAL A 130 -14.69 -3.85 3.72
CA VAL A 130 -13.93 -2.79 3.02
C VAL A 130 -14.38 -1.39 3.45
N LEU A 131 -15.66 -1.21 3.75
CA LEU A 131 -16.17 0.04 4.35
C LEU A 131 -15.59 0.25 5.75
N ALA A 132 -15.57 -0.81 6.58
CA ALA A 132 -14.98 -0.76 7.91
C ALA A 132 -13.45 -0.54 7.88
N ASP A 133 -12.75 -1.18 6.94
CA ASP A 133 -11.29 -1.09 6.76
C ASP A 133 -10.87 0.32 6.35
N SER A 134 -11.72 1.05 5.62
CA SER A 134 -11.51 2.47 5.31
C SER A 134 -11.47 3.36 6.56
N GLU A 135 -12.00 2.89 7.70
CA GLU A 135 -11.97 3.55 9.00
C GLU A 135 -10.90 2.99 9.95
N ARG A 136 -10.32 1.83 9.61
CA ARG A 136 -9.22 1.20 10.35
C ARG A 136 -7.92 1.95 10.07
N GLY A 137 -7.07 2.05 11.08
CA GLY A 137 -5.83 2.82 11.00
C GLY A 137 -4.92 2.31 9.89
N TYR A 138 -4.27 1.18 10.13
CA TYR A 138 -3.36 0.54 9.20
C TYR A 138 -3.96 -0.75 8.68
N VAL A 139 -3.83 -1.04 7.39
CA VAL A 139 -4.25 -2.31 6.78
C VAL A 139 -3.14 -2.81 5.87
N LEU A 140 -2.69 -4.04 6.09
CA LEU A 140 -1.76 -4.74 5.22
C LEU A 140 -2.55 -5.74 4.37
N SER A 141 -2.67 -5.49 3.08
CA SER A 141 -3.45 -6.34 2.18
C SER A 141 -2.74 -6.56 0.85
N PRO A 142 -2.90 -7.73 0.22
CA PRO A 142 -2.54 -7.91 -1.18
C PRO A 142 -3.41 -7.02 -2.07
N VAL A 143 -2.85 -6.64 -3.22
CA VAL A 143 -3.53 -5.82 -4.23
C VAL A 143 -4.56 -6.65 -4.99
N LEU A 144 -5.74 -6.05 -5.23
CA LEU A 144 -6.79 -6.59 -6.08
C LEU A 144 -6.50 -6.21 -7.53
N TYR A 145 -6.45 -7.18 -8.43
CA TYR A 145 -6.28 -6.91 -9.86
C TYR A 145 -7.64 -6.71 -10.53
N GLY A 146 -7.75 -5.81 -11.51
CA GLY A 146 -9.03 -5.32 -12.05
C GLY A 146 -10.06 -6.36 -12.55
N ASP A 147 -9.61 -7.56 -12.86
CA ASP A 147 -10.39 -8.74 -13.29
C ASP A 147 -10.77 -9.68 -12.12
N ASP A 148 -10.40 -9.33 -10.89
CA ASP A 148 -10.73 -10.10 -9.69
C ASP A 148 -12.23 -10.00 -9.40
N SER A 149 -12.88 -11.17 -9.33
CA SER A 149 -14.30 -11.28 -8.96
C SER A 149 -14.65 -10.56 -7.65
N THR A 150 -13.68 -10.43 -6.75
CA THR A 150 -13.80 -9.70 -5.49
C THR A 150 -13.94 -8.21 -5.73
N LEU A 151 -13.14 -7.60 -6.62
CA LEU A 151 -13.29 -6.19 -6.96
C LEU A 151 -14.67 -5.93 -7.58
N THR A 152 -15.13 -6.80 -8.47
CA THR A 152 -16.49 -6.72 -9.05
C THR A 152 -17.58 -6.78 -7.98
N ARG A 153 -17.48 -7.72 -7.02
CA ARG A 153 -18.42 -7.80 -5.88
C ARG A 153 -18.43 -6.53 -5.04
N HIS A 154 -17.27 -5.94 -4.79
CA HIS A 154 -17.17 -4.67 -4.06
C HIS A 154 -17.87 -3.53 -4.82
N ILE A 155 -17.62 -3.41 -6.12
CA ILE A 155 -18.25 -2.37 -6.97
C ILE A 155 -19.77 -2.52 -7.00
N GLU A 156 -20.30 -3.74 -7.15
CA GLU A 156 -21.74 -3.99 -7.13
C GLU A 156 -22.36 -3.69 -5.75
N ALA A 157 -21.68 -4.03 -4.66
CA ALA A 157 -22.13 -3.68 -3.31
C ALA A 157 -22.19 -2.16 -3.10
N LEU A 158 -21.21 -1.40 -3.61
CA LEU A 158 -21.24 0.07 -3.56
C LEU A 158 -22.37 0.65 -4.39
N LYS A 159 -22.66 0.06 -5.55
CA LYS A 159 -23.80 0.44 -6.37
C LYS A 159 -25.12 0.23 -5.63
N SER A 160 -25.34 -0.95 -5.05
CA SER A 160 -26.51 -1.22 -4.22
C SER A 160 -26.60 -0.32 -3.00
N LEU A 161 -25.49 0.01 -2.34
CA LEU A 161 -25.48 0.98 -1.23
C LEU A 161 -26.02 2.34 -1.67
N VAL A 162 -25.59 2.82 -2.83
CA VAL A 162 -25.98 4.15 -3.36
C VAL A 162 -27.43 4.14 -3.88
N VAL A 163 -27.90 3.03 -4.47
CA VAL A 163 -29.25 2.93 -5.06
C VAL A 163 -30.31 2.48 -4.04
N ASP A 164 -30.07 1.39 -3.32
CA ASP A 164 -31.09 0.60 -2.60
C ASP A 164 -31.18 0.91 -1.10
N GLY A 165 -30.27 1.71 -0.55
CA GLY A 165 -30.27 2.04 0.88
C GLY A 165 -31.58 2.72 1.26
N GLY A 166 -32.36 2.12 2.17
CA GLY A 166 -33.72 2.51 2.57
C GLY A 166 -33.87 3.94 3.12
N THR A 167 -34.45 4.12 4.31
CA THR A 167 -34.73 5.44 4.91
C THR A 167 -33.47 6.27 5.30
N HIS A 168 -32.26 5.79 5.00
CA HIS A 168 -31.01 6.49 5.30
C HIS A 168 -30.70 7.63 4.33
N ASP A 169 -30.14 8.72 4.88
CA ASP A 169 -29.70 9.91 4.15
C ASP A 169 -28.84 9.55 2.92
N ARG A 170 -29.29 9.96 1.73
CA ARG A 170 -28.62 9.72 0.45
C ARG A 170 -27.22 10.32 0.46
N THR A 171 -27.04 11.48 1.08
CA THR A 171 -25.75 12.15 1.18
C THR A 171 -24.77 11.34 2.02
N LEU A 172 -25.21 10.78 3.15
CA LEU A 172 -24.38 9.88 3.95
C LEU A 172 -23.93 8.64 3.17
N ARG A 173 -24.84 7.99 2.43
CA ARG A 173 -24.51 6.80 1.62
C ARG A 173 -23.52 7.13 0.51
N ALA A 174 -23.70 8.27 -0.17
CA ALA A 174 -22.75 8.76 -1.17
C ALA A 174 -21.36 9.02 -0.58
N ARG A 175 -21.28 9.59 0.63
CA ARG A 175 -20.01 9.81 1.34
C ARG A 175 -19.29 8.50 1.68
N ILE A 176 -20.02 7.51 2.20
CA ILE A 176 -19.48 6.18 2.49
C ILE A 176 -18.98 5.51 1.20
N ALA A 177 -19.77 5.56 0.13
CA ALA A 177 -19.37 4.99 -1.15
C ALA A 177 -18.14 5.69 -1.75
N ALA A 178 -18.06 7.02 -1.66
CA ALA A 178 -16.90 7.77 -2.13
C ALA A 178 -15.61 7.35 -1.39
N GLN A 179 -15.66 7.22 -0.06
CA GLN A 179 -14.51 6.78 0.75
C GLN A 179 -14.08 5.35 0.41
N ALA A 180 -15.05 4.47 0.14
CA ALA A 180 -14.78 3.12 -0.32
C ALA A 180 -14.13 3.09 -1.71
N CYS A 181 -14.57 3.95 -2.63
CA CYS A 181 -13.95 4.09 -3.94
C CYS A 181 -12.49 4.56 -3.83
N GLU A 182 -12.19 5.50 -2.93
CA GLU A 182 -10.81 5.94 -2.67
C GLU A 182 -9.95 4.79 -2.13
N TRP A 183 -10.47 4.05 -1.16
CA TRP A 183 -9.81 2.86 -0.63
C TRP A 183 -9.51 1.83 -1.70
N LEU A 184 -10.53 1.45 -2.49
CA LEU A 184 -10.38 0.52 -3.60
C LEU A 184 -9.39 1.04 -4.64
N GLY A 185 -9.35 2.34 -4.92
CA GLY A 185 -8.35 2.93 -5.81
C GLY A 185 -6.91 2.77 -5.30
N VAL A 186 -6.72 2.70 -3.98
CA VAL A 186 -5.42 2.45 -3.33
C VAL A 186 -5.11 0.96 -3.18
N VAL A 187 -6.08 0.05 -3.15
CA VAL A 187 -5.81 -1.40 -3.05
C VAL A 187 -6.00 -2.16 -4.35
N ALA A 188 -6.47 -1.51 -5.41
CA ALA A 188 -6.62 -2.10 -6.74
C ALA A 188 -5.50 -1.71 -7.71
N LYS A 189 -5.28 -2.54 -8.74
CA LYS A 189 -4.33 -2.29 -9.83
C LYS A 189 -4.74 -3.00 -11.11
N ASP A 190 -4.19 -2.52 -12.23
CA ASP A 190 -4.46 -3.12 -13.54
C ASP A 190 -3.88 -4.56 -13.61
N PRO A 191 -4.60 -5.53 -14.21
CA PRO A 191 -4.15 -6.92 -14.32
C PRO A 191 -2.77 -7.12 -14.95
N SER A 192 -2.29 -6.19 -15.80
CA SER A 192 -0.95 -6.26 -16.40
C SER A 192 0.18 -6.23 -15.36
N PHE A 193 -0.07 -5.72 -14.15
CA PHE A 193 0.88 -5.71 -13.04
C PHE A 193 0.78 -6.93 -12.12
N ARG A 194 0.00 -7.96 -12.48
CA ARG A 194 -0.14 -9.18 -11.65
C ARG A 194 1.20 -9.85 -11.33
N HIS A 195 2.14 -9.75 -12.26
CA HIS A 195 3.49 -10.28 -12.09
C HIS A 195 4.23 -9.70 -10.88
N GLU A 196 3.84 -8.51 -10.39
CA GLU A 196 4.45 -7.89 -9.21
C GLU A 196 4.03 -8.55 -7.89
N GLN A 197 2.89 -9.27 -7.87
CA GLN A 197 2.31 -9.83 -6.66
C GLN A 197 2.28 -8.81 -5.51
N GLU A 198 1.74 -7.62 -5.78
CA GLU A 198 1.91 -6.46 -4.91
C GLU A 198 1.09 -6.61 -3.62
N TRP A 199 1.69 -6.16 -2.51
CA TRP A 199 1.04 -5.95 -1.22
C TRP A 199 1.17 -4.48 -0.84
N ARG A 200 0.15 -3.94 -0.16
CA ARG A 200 0.13 -2.55 0.31
C ARG A 200 -0.19 -2.51 1.80
N LEU A 201 0.67 -1.83 2.55
CA LEU A 201 0.36 -1.33 3.88
C LEU A 201 -0.24 0.06 3.72
N VAL A 202 -1.54 0.19 3.95
CA VAL A 202 -2.32 1.42 3.76
C VAL A 202 -2.64 2.02 5.12
N TYR A 203 -2.49 3.34 5.23
CA TYR A 203 -2.93 4.13 6.38
C TYR A 203 -3.95 5.16 5.92
N ALA A 204 -5.16 5.10 6.50
CA ALA A 204 -6.17 6.14 6.31
C ALA A 204 -5.99 7.20 7.40
N SER A 205 -5.53 8.40 7.01
CA SER A 205 -5.46 9.52 7.95
C SER A 205 -6.88 9.90 8.39
N PRO A 206 -7.15 10.06 9.70
CA PRO A 206 -8.41 10.61 10.17
C PRO A 206 -8.66 11.97 9.51
N ALA A 207 -9.90 12.21 9.08
CA ALA A 207 -10.28 13.44 8.37
C ALA A 207 -10.17 14.69 9.26
N ASP A 208 -10.29 14.56 10.59
CA ASP A 208 -10.15 15.65 11.56
C ASP A 208 -9.36 15.25 12.80
N SER A 209 -8.65 16.20 13.40
CA SER A 209 -7.96 16.05 14.70
C SER A 209 -8.93 15.65 15.83
N ALA A 210 -10.22 16.01 15.71
CA ALA A 210 -11.27 15.66 16.66
C ALA A 210 -11.73 14.20 16.54
N SER A 211 -11.72 13.61 15.34
CA SER A 211 -12.06 12.20 15.12
C SER A 211 -10.91 11.25 15.52
N ALA A 212 -9.67 11.72 15.52
CA ALA A 212 -8.53 10.96 16.08
C ALA A 212 -8.71 10.67 17.58
N ALA A 213 -9.24 11.62 18.36
CA ALA A 213 -9.48 11.46 19.80
C ALA A 213 -10.61 10.47 20.15
N GLN A 214 -11.56 10.25 19.23
CA GLN A 214 -12.70 9.33 19.44
C GLN A 214 -12.37 7.88 19.07
N SER A 215 -11.31 7.65 18.29
CA SER A 215 -10.97 6.32 17.76
C SER A 215 -10.41 5.33 18.80
N GLY A 216 -10.33 5.70 20.08
CA GLY A 216 -9.84 4.82 21.16
C GLY A 216 -8.39 4.34 20.97
N ARG A 217 -7.65 4.93 20.01
CA ARG A 217 -6.28 4.52 19.67
C ARG A 217 -5.34 4.79 20.84
N SER A 218 -5.01 3.73 21.57
CA SER A 218 -3.95 3.75 22.58
C SER A 218 -2.59 3.68 21.89
N GLY A 219 -2.07 4.82 21.48
CA GLY A 219 -0.73 4.94 20.87
C GLY A 219 -0.42 6.38 20.45
N PRO A 220 0.87 6.72 20.23
CA PRO A 220 1.23 8.03 19.71
C PRO A 220 0.61 8.25 18.33
N THR A 221 -0.09 9.37 18.16
CA THR A 221 -0.69 9.74 16.87
C THR A 221 0.41 9.85 15.81
N PRO A 222 0.29 9.19 14.65
CA PRO A 222 1.28 9.33 13.57
C PRO A 222 1.43 10.81 13.21
N HIS A 223 2.67 11.30 13.15
CA HIS A 223 2.94 12.68 12.76
C HIS A 223 3.19 12.78 11.25
N LEU A 224 2.47 13.68 10.59
CA LEU A 224 2.65 13.96 9.17
C LEU A 224 4.05 14.55 8.93
N ARG A 225 4.79 13.95 8.01
CA ARG A 225 6.16 14.37 7.64
C ARG A 225 6.23 14.65 6.15
N TRP A 226 7.34 15.26 5.73
CA TRP A 226 7.59 15.66 4.35
C TRP A 226 8.96 15.18 3.89
N ARG A 227 9.07 14.76 2.63
CA ARG A 227 10.34 14.43 1.99
C ARG A 227 10.36 14.90 0.54
N VAL A 228 11.57 15.10 0.02
CA VAL A 228 11.80 15.36 -1.41
C VAL A 228 11.88 14.01 -2.13
N THR A 229 11.24 13.95 -3.30
CA THR A 229 11.34 12.83 -4.25
C THR A 229 11.73 13.38 -5.62
N GLN A 230 12.02 12.50 -6.58
CA GLN A 230 12.21 12.90 -7.97
C GLN A 230 10.99 13.65 -8.57
N PHE A 231 9.80 13.47 -7.99
CA PHE A 231 8.55 14.13 -8.41
C PHE A 231 8.19 15.34 -7.54
N GLY A 232 9.14 15.85 -6.75
CA GLY A 232 8.96 16.97 -5.83
C GLY A 232 8.61 16.55 -4.40
N LEU A 233 7.99 17.47 -3.66
CA LEU A 233 7.60 17.24 -2.25
C LEU A 233 6.46 16.23 -2.15
N THR A 234 6.60 15.28 -1.21
CA THR A 234 5.54 14.36 -0.83
C THR A 234 5.42 14.26 0.68
N SER A 235 4.18 14.15 1.16
CA SER A 235 3.90 13.87 2.56
C SER A 235 3.95 12.37 2.83
N TYR A 236 4.36 12.00 4.04
CA TYR A 236 4.42 10.60 4.46
C TYR A 236 4.24 10.45 5.96
N PHE A 237 3.82 9.26 6.40
CA PHE A 237 3.84 8.82 7.78
C PHE A 237 4.92 7.76 7.99
N LYS A 238 5.47 7.70 9.20
CA LYS A 238 6.33 6.59 9.61
C LYS A 238 5.47 5.51 10.27
N TYR A 239 5.70 4.27 9.88
CA TYR A 239 5.19 3.09 10.55
C TYR A 239 6.37 2.36 11.18
N GLY A 240 6.39 2.30 12.51
CA GLY A 240 7.44 1.59 13.24
C GLY A 240 7.27 0.08 13.12
N PHE A 241 8.37 -0.66 13.15
CA PHE A 241 8.33 -2.11 13.23
C PHE A 241 9.44 -2.63 14.14
N LEU A 242 9.24 -3.82 14.70
CA LEU A 242 10.25 -4.53 15.45
C LEU A 242 11.28 -5.19 14.52
N PRO A 243 12.58 -5.22 14.87
CA PRO A 243 13.60 -5.86 14.05
C PRO A 243 13.29 -7.31 13.64
N GLU A 244 12.57 -8.05 14.49
CA GLU A 244 12.10 -9.41 14.29
C GLU A 244 11.16 -9.57 13.09
N ALA A 245 10.55 -8.46 12.64
CA ALA A 245 9.75 -8.45 11.41
C ALA A 245 10.62 -8.63 10.16
N VAL A 246 11.90 -8.22 10.19
CA VAL A 246 12.81 -8.40 9.07
C VAL A 246 13.44 -9.79 9.14
N ARG A 247 13.11 -10.65 8.17
CA ARG A 247 13.62 -12.02 8.07
C ARG A 247 14.78 -12.14 7.10
N GLU A 248 14.73 -11.38 6.02
CA GLU A 248 15.66 -11.51 4.90
C GLU A 248 16.07 -10.13 4.38
N VAL A 249 17.31 -9.99 3.94
CA VAL A 249 17.78 -8.88 3.13
C VAL A 249 18.44 -9.44 1.88
N TRP A 250 17.86 -9.12 0.74
CA TRP A 250 18.35 -9.51 -0.57
C TRP A 250 19.22 -8.41 -1.15
N ILE A 251 20.45 -8.76 -1.51
CA ILE A 251 21.40 -7.91 -2.21
C ILE A 251 21.08 -7.98 -3.70
N GLY A 252 20.86 -6.82 -4.33
CA GLY A 252 20.52 -6.75 -5.75
C GLY A 252 21.63 -7.32 -6.66
N PRO A 253 21.26 -7.78 -7.87
CA PRO A 253 22.17 -8.51 -8.77
C PRO A 253 23.34 -7.66 -9.31
N ASN A 254 23.21 -6.34 -9.25
CA ASN A 254 24.20 -5.36 -9.67
C ASN A 254 24.79 -4.59 -8.46
N TYR A 255 24.46 -4.98 -7.24
CA TYR A 255 24.95 -4.29 -6.04
C TYR A 255 26.48 -4.33 -5.99
N GLY A 256 27.09 -3.14 -5.98
CA GLY A 256 28.55 -3.00 -6.07
C GLY A 256 29.18 -3.57 -7.37
N GLU A 257 28.35 -3.88 -8.38
CA GLU A 257 28.69 -4.34 -9.74
C GLU A 257 29.98 -5.17 -9.86
N ARG A 258 29.95 -6.29 -9.12
CA ARG A 258 30.81 -7.49 -9.13
C ARG A 258 32.19 -7.40 -8.52
N ALA A 259 32.17 -7.76 -7.25
CA ALA A 259 33.05 -8.78 -6.73
C ALA A 259 32.19 -10.01 -6.46
N HIS A 260 32.48 -11.15 -7.12
CA HIS A 260 31.87 -12.47 -6.85
C HIS A 260 31.73 -12.68 -5.32
N PRO A 261 30.73 -13.40 -4.79
CA PRO A 261 30.63 -13.70 -3.34
C PRO A 261 31.92 -14.25 -2.70
N ARG A 262 32.79 -14.87 -3.51
CA ARG A 262 34.11 -15.41 -3.10
C ARG A 262 35.29 -14.47 -3.32
N SER A 263 35.05 -13.30 -3.87
CA SER A 263 36.07 -12.29 -4.08
C SER A 263 36.07 -11.29 -2.92
N VAL A 264 37.24 -10.71 -2.68
CA VAL A 264 37.50 -9.93 -1.46
C VAL A 264 36.52 -8.77 -1.28
N PHE A 265 36.07 -8.10 -2.34
CA PHE A 265 35.13 -6.97 -2.19
C PHE A 265 33.68 -7.44 -1.94
N GLY A 266 33.24 -8.58 -2.49
CA GLY A 266 31.91 -9.11 -2.23
C GLY A 266 31.77 -9.56 -0.77
N ILE A 267 32.81 -10.21 -0.25
CA ILE A 267 32.92 -10.57 1.18
C ILE A 267 32.87 -9.33 2.07
N LYS A 268 33.49 -8.21 1.65
CA LYS A 268 33.50 -6.96 2.41
C LYS A 268 32.11 -6.31 2.48
N GLU A 269 31.38 -6.25 1.37
CA GLU A 269 30.03 -5.67 1.36
C GLU A 269 29.05 -6.51 2.18
N HIS A 270 29.11 -7.84 2.04
CA HIS A 270 28.29 -8.75 2.85
C HIS A 270 28.59 -8.60 4.36
N HIS A 271 29.88 -8.49 4.70
CA HIS A 271 30.31 -8.25 6.08
C HIS A 271 29.86 -6.88 6.60
N ALA A 272 29.99 -5.81 5.81
CA ALA A 272 29.55 -4.48 6.20
C ALA A 272 28.04 -4.43 6.44
N LEU A 273 27.26 -5.05 5.54
CA LEU A 273 25.81 -5.18 5.70
C LEU A 273 25.47 -6.00 6.95
N ARG A 274 26.19 -7.10 7.21
CA ARG A 274 26.01 -7.89 8.43
C ARG A 274 26.29 -7.08 9.70
N LEU A 275 27.36 -6.28 9.72
CA LEU A 275 27.66 -5.40 10.85
C LEU A 275 26.57 -4.35 11.06
N LEU A 276 26.07 -3.74 9.98
CA LEU A 276 24.95 -2.78 10.05
C LEU A 276 23.69 -3.42 10.64
N MET A 277 23.33 -4.60 10.15
CA MET A 277 22.14 -5.33 10.60
C MET A 277 22.26 -5.70 12.08
N VAL A 278 23.39 -6.29 12.49
CA VAL A 278 23.63 -6.67 13.88
C VAL A 278 23.65 -5.45 14.82
N SER A 279 24.29 -4.34 14.42
CA SER A 279 24.38 -3.14 15.26
C SER A 279 23.03 -2.47 15.52
N HIS A 280 22.02 -2.75 14.70
CA HIS A 280 20.66 -2.21 14.85
C HIS A 280 19.63 -3.24 15.38
N GLY A 281 20.07 -4.45 15.73
CA GLY A 281 19.24 -5.50 16.36
C GLY A 281 18.56 -6.46 15.37
N TYR A 282 19.07 -6.57 14.14
CA TYR A 282 18.58 -7.50 13.12
C TYR A 282 19.48 -8.73 12.98
N ASP A 283 20.01 -9.26 14.08
CA ASP A 283 20.97 -10.36 14.08
C ASP A 283 20.42 -11.67 13.52
N GLN A 284 19.10 -11.85 13.60
CA GLN A 284 18.39 -13.01 13.07
C GLN A 284 18.04 -12.90 11.57
N ALA A 285 18.22 -11.73 10.94
CA ALA A 285 17.94 -11.56 9.53
C ALA A 285 19.01 -12.24 8.66
N GLU A 286 18.57 -13.01 7.67
CA GLU A 286 19.45 -13.61 6.67
C GLU A 286 19.83 -12.60 5.59
N ILE A 287 21.09 -12.65 5.11
CA ILE A 287 21.56 -11.80 4.01
C ILE A 287 21.83 -12.70 2.80
N ILE A 288 21.08 -12.47 1.72
CA ILE A 288 21.00 -13.35 0.56
C ILE A 288 21.38 -12.57 -0.71
N GLU A 289 22.05 -13.22 -1.66
CA GLU A 289 22.34 -12.62 -2.96
C GLU A 289 21.26 -12.97 -3.99
N ALA A 290 20.81 -11.97 -4.74
CA ALA A 290 19.92 -12.17 -5.88
C ALA A 290 20.58 -12.99 -6.99
N SER A 291 19.77 -13.67 -7.80
CA SER A 291 20.28 -14.47 -8.91
C SER A 291 20.99 -13.56 -9.93
N PRO A 292 22.17 -13.95 -10.45
CA PRO A 292 22.94 -13.15 -11.40
C PRO A 292 22.34 -13.13 -12.82
N ARG A 293 21.04 -13.39 -12.98
CA ARG A 293 20.33 -13.51 -14.28
C ARG A 293 20.26 -12.19 -15.06
N PHE A 294 20.93 -11.14 -14.59
CA PHE A 294 21.12 -9.88 -15.28
C PHE A 294 22.48 -9.87 -15.98
N SER A 295 22.43 -10.07 -17.30
CA SER A 295 23.27 -9.31 -18.23
C SER A 295 22.27 -8.46 -19.03
N ILE A 296 22.20 -7.17 -18.71
CA ILE A 296 21.48 -6.18 -19.53
C ILE A 296 22.29 -5.94 -20.79
#